data_AF-A0A933ZJ10-F1
#
_entry.id   AF-A0A933ZJ10-F1
#
_cell.length_a   1.000
_cell.length_b   1.000
_cell.length_c   1.000
_cell.angle_alpha   90.00
_cell.angle_beta   90.00
_cell.angle_gamma   90.00
#
_symmetry.space_group_name_H-M   'P 1'
#
loop_
_entity.id
_entity.type
_entity.pdbx_description
1 polymer ?
#
loop_
_entity_poly.entity_id
_entity_poly.type
_entity_poly.pdbx_seq_one_letter_code
_entity_poly.pdbx_strand_id
1 'polypeptide(L)'
;MDQRSRRGSKFAHPRRYTCVLNPFLDYRASKCPSCLRQTFERKFALFIHIEGTGPIILGKTCKYCARCEMIFVNQPDVAAELGLVTGRPVEELDWMVLGTVDKRYWKARLGQGPATADTPAILVPFKDTRRVACG
;
A
#
# COMPACT_ATOMS: atom_id res chain seq x y z
N MET A 1 -12.31 3.52 36.34
CA MET A 1 -11.06 2.73 36.24
C MET A 1 -10.95 2.23 34.80
N ASP A 2 -10.15 2.92 34.00
CA ASP A 2 -10.06 2.71 32.54
C ASP A 2 -8.79 1.91 32.23
N GLN A 3 -8.95 0.61 31.95
CA GLN A 3 -7.84 -0.26 31.55
C GLN A 3 -8.01 -0.68 30.08
N ARG A 4 -7.87 0.26 29.14
CA ARG A 4 -7.64 -0.10 27.73
C ARG A 4 -6.15 -0.23 27.45
N SER A 5 -5.67 -1.45 27.71
CA SER A 5 -4.50 -2.13 27.15
C SER A 5 -3.85 -1.40 25.95
N ARG A 6 -2.82 -0.59 26.23
CA ARG A 6 -1.85 -0.13 25.23
C ARG A 6 -0.90 -1.28 24.90
N ARG A 7 -1.30 -2.18 24.01
CA ARG A 7 -0.32 -3.05 23.31
C ARG A 7 0.40 -2.17 22.28
N GLY A 8 1.62 -1.76 22.62
CA GLY A 8 2.47 -0.92 21.77
C GLY A 8 2.59 -1.51 20.37
N SER A 9 2.39 -0.67 19.35
CA SER A 9 2.60 -1.04 17.95
C SER A 9 4.06 -1.46 17.76
N LYS A 10 4.31 -2.66 17.20
CA LYS A 10 5.67 -3.13 16.83
C LYS A 10 6.31 -2.33 15.67
N PHE A 11 5.59 -1.37 15.10
CA PHE A 11 6.03 -0.54 13.98
C PHE A 11 6.40 0.87 14.46
N ALA A 12 7.49 1.41 13.93
CA ALA A 12 7.99 2.74 14.28
C ALA A 12 7.04 3.89 13.85
N HIS A 13 6.09 3.62 12.97
CA HIS A 13 5.19 4.61 12.39
C HIS A 13 3.72 4.35 12.76
N PRO A 14 2.94 5.39 13.11
CA PRO A 14 1.51 5.23 13.34
C PRO A 14 0.82 4.81 12.03
N ARG A 15 -0.09 3.83 12.13
CA ARG A 15 -0.94 3.40 11.01
C ARG A 15 -1.71 4.62 10.49
N ARG A 16 -1.45 5.03 9.24
CA ARG A 16 -1.99 6.28 8.69
C ARG A 16 -3.11 6.08 7.69
N TYR A 17 -2.97 5.11 6.79
CA TYR A 17 -3.87 4.98 5.66
C TYR A 17 -4.74 3.72 5.76
N THR A 18 -5.96 3.80 5.23
CA THR A 18 -6.75 2.61 4.88
C THR A 18 -6.51 2.30 3.41
N CYS A 19 -6.20 1.04 3.11
CA CYS A 19 -6.06 0.57 1.74
C CYS A 19 -7.41 0.10 1.21
N VAL A 20 -7.74 0.50 -0.02
CA VAL A 20 -8.84 -0.02 -0.79
C VAL A 20 -8.25 -0.64 -2.05
N LEU A 21 -8.18 -1.96 -2.11
CA LEU A 21 -7.76 -2.71 -3.29
C LEU A 21 -8.88 -2.70 -4.32
N ASN A 22 -8.58 -2.14 -5.48
CA ASN A 22 -9.47 -2.09 -6.62
C ASN A 22 -9.08 -3.19 -7.63
N PRO A 23 -9.89 -4.24 -7.80
CA PRO A 23 -9.63 -5.30 -8.78
C PRO A 23 -10.03 -4.91 -10.21
N PHE A 24 -10.78 -3.81 -10.41
CA PHE A 24 -11.34 -3.44 -11.71
C PHE A 24 -10.42 -2.50 -12.48
N LEU A 25 -10.25 -2.78 -13.77
CA LEU A 25 -9.41 -1.98 -14.68
C LEU A 25 -9.95 -0.55 -14.87
N ASP A 26 -11.28 -0.40 -14.84
CA ASP A 26 -12.00 0.82 -15.21
C ASP A 26 -12.57 1.59 -14.00
N TYR A 27 -12.43 1.06 -12.78
CA TYR A 27 -12.88 1.77 -11.59
C TYR A 27 -12.01 3.02 -11.34
N ARG A 28 -12.61 4.19 -11.58
CA ARG A 28 -11.93 5.48 -11.51
C ARG A 28 -11.77 6.05 -10.10
N ALA A 29 -12.52 5.53 -9.13
CA ALA A 29 -12.57 6.02 -7.75
C ALA A 29 -12.73 7.55 -7.61
N SER A 30 -13.46 8.24 -8.51
CA SER A 30 -13.52 9.72 -8.57
C SER A 30 -14.07 10.38 -7.31
N LYS A 31 -14.92 9.66 -6.56
CA LYS A 31 -15.41 10.04 -5.24
C LYS A 31 -15.09 8.96 -4.21
N CYS A 32 -14.83 9.39 -2.98
CA CYS A 32 -14.63 8.47 -1.85
C CYS A 32 -15.97 7.82 -1.49
N PRO A 33 -16.08 6.48 -1.38
CA PRO A 33 -17.33 5.82 -1.04
C PRO A 33 -17.75 6.08 0.43
N SER A 34 -16.82 6.52 1.28
CA SER A 34 -17.11 6.78 2.70
C SER A 34 -17.60 8.21 2.98
N CYS A 35 -17.09 9.22 2.26
CA CYS A 35 -17.44 10.62 2.51
C CYS A 35 -17.95 11.39 1.29
N LEU A 36 -18.04 10.74 0.13
CA LEU A 36 -18.50 11.27 -1.17
C LEU A 36 -17.70 12.47 -1.73
N ARG A 37 -16.65 12.91 -1.04
CA ARG A 37 -15.73 13.94 -1.53
C ARG A 37 -14.89 13.42 -2.70
N GLN A 38 -14.41 14.34 -3.53
CA GLN A 38 -13.50 14.04 -4.62
C GLN A 38 -12.22 13.39 -4.08
N THR A 39 -11.76 12.38 -4.82
CA THR A 39 -10.41 11.86 -4.66
C THR A 39 -9.47 12.56 -5.64
N PHE A 40 -8.19 12.50 -5.36
CA PHE A 40 -7.17 13.06 -6.24
C PHE A 40 -6.01 12.09 -6.40
N GLU A 41 -5.23 12.28 -7.46
CA GLU A 41 -4.06 11.44 -7.72
C GLU A 41 -2.91 11.81 -6.80
N ARG A 42 -2.26 10.79 -6.25
CA ARG A 42 -1.08 10.96 -5.42
C ARG A 42 -0.17 9.75 -5.57
N LYS A 43 1.13 10.01 -5.71
CA LYS A 43 2.16 8.96 -5.75
C LYS A 43 2.45 8.46 -4.34
N PHE A 44 2.41 7.14 -4.16
CA PHE A 44 2.79 6.41 -2.96
C PHE A 44 3.90 5.41 -3.27
N ALA A 45 4.81 5.20 -2.32
CA ALA A 45 5.71 4.05 -2.33
C ALA A 45 4.99 2.93 -1.58
N LEU A 46 4.41 1.97 -2.30
CA LEU A 46 3.69 0.84 -1.75
C LEU A 46 4.69 -0.21 -1.27
N PHE A 47 4.53 -0.67 -0.04
CA PHE A 47 5.30 -1.78 0.51
C PHE A 47 4.51 -3.07 0.28
N ILE A 48 5.07 -3.95 -0.55
CA ILE A 48 4.43 -5.18 -1.00
C ILE A 48 5.27 -6.35 -0.49
N HIS A 49 4.65 -7.32 0.16
CA HIS A 49 5.30 -8.56 0.50
C HIS A 49 4.92 -9.62 -0.53
N ILE A 50 5.90 -10.39 -1.00
CA ILE A 50 5.69 -11.61 -1.78
C ILE A 50 6.23 -12.78 -0.93
N GLU A 51 5.40 -13.79 -0.72
CA GLU A 51 5.79 -15.00 0.01
C GLU A 51 6.98 -15.68 -0.68
N GLY A 52 7.99 -16.08 0.10
CA GLY A 52 9.23 -16.68 -0.43
C GLY A 52 10.21 -15.75 -1.14
N THR A 53 9.83 -14.51 -1.51
CA THR A 53 10.74 -13.52 -2.15
C THR A 53 11.14 -12.41 -1.18
N GLY A 54 10.23 -12.00 -0.28
CA GLY A 54 10.42 -10.87 0.60
C GLY A 54 9.78 -9.58 0.08
N PRO A 55 10.17 -8.42 0.61
CA PRO A 55 9.48 -7.16 0.31
C PRO A 55 9.97 -6.49 -0.98
N ILE A 56 9.02 -5.95 -1.74
CA ILE A 56 9.22 -5.08 -2.89
C ILE A 56 8.55 -3.74 -2.61
N ILE A 57 9.22 -2.64 -2.99
CA ILE A 57 8.65 -1.30 -2.90
C ILE A 57 8.38 -0.77 -4.30
N LEU A 58 7.11 -0.49 -4.62
CA LEU A 58 6.70 0.04 -5.92
C LEU A 58 6.14 1.46 -5.79
N GLY A 59 6.56 2.35 -6.69
CA GLY A 59 6.08 3.72 -6.72
C GLY A 59 4.83 3.87 -7.59
N LYS A 60 3.63 3.78 -7.01
CA LYS A 60 2.36 3.85 -7.76
C LYS A 60 1.63 5.18 -7.60
N THR A 61 0.98 5.64 -8.67
CA THR A 61 0.01 6.74 -8.60
C THR A 61 -1.36 6.16 -8.26
N CYS A 62 -1.90 6.54 -7.10
CA CYS A 62 -3.19 6.05 -6.61
C CYS A 62 -4.19 7.19 -6.49
N LYS A 63 -5.48 6.90 -6.55
CA LYS A 63 -6.49 7.83 -6.06
C LYS A 63 -6.42 7.88 -4.54
N TYR A 64 -6.63 9.05 -3.97
CA TYR A 64 -6.49 9.30 -2.53
C TYR A 64 -7.58 10.24 -2.02
N CYS A 65 -8.17 9.89 -0.88
CA CYS A 65 -9.08 10.76 -0.16
C CYS A 65 -8.36 11.37 1.05
N ALA A 66 -8.11 12.68 1.04
CA ALA A 66 -7.48 13.37 2.17
C ALA A 66 -8.33 13.35 3.45
N ARG A 67 -9.66 13.33 3.33
CA ARG A 67 -10.56 13.38 4.49
C ARG A 67 -10.58 12.05 5.26
N CYS A 68 -10.61 10.93 4.54
CA CYS A 68 -10.69 9.59 5.12
C CYS A 68 -9.32 8.90 5.21
N GLU A 69 -8.26 9.51 4.69
CA GLU A 69 -6.92 8.92 4.56
C GLU A 69 -6.96 7.55 3.82
N MET A 70 -7.81 7.44 2.79
CA MET A 70 -7.97 6.21 2.01
C MET A 70 -7.15 6.25 0.73
N ILE A 71 -6.39 5.19 0.47
CA ILE A 71 -5.62 4.98 -0.75
C ILE A 71 -6.32 3.90 -1.58
N PHE A 72 -6.66 4.22 -2.82
CA PHE A 72 -7.25 3.27 -3.76
C PHE A 72 -6.14 2.72 -4.64
N VAL A 73 -5.71 1.50 -4.33
CA VAL A 73 -4.64 0.80 -5.05
C VAL A 73 -5.26 0.02 -6.20
N ASN A 74 -4.83 0.32 -7.43
CA ASN A 74 -5.24 -0.43 -8.61
C ASN A 74 -4.49 -1.77 -8.64
N GLN A 75 -5.20 -2.87 -8.35
CA GLN A 75 -4.62 -4.19 -8.21
C GLN A 75 -4.04 -4.71 -9.54
N PRO A 76 -4.72 -4.62 -10.70
CA PRO A 76 -4.13 -4.96 -12.00
C PRO A 76 -2.82 -4.23 -12.30
N ASP A 77 -2.74 -2.93 -12.01
CA ASP A 77 -1.52 -2.14 -12.24
C ASP A 77 -0.36 -2.60 -11.34
N VAL A 78 -0.63 -2.90 -10.07
CA VAL A 78 0.38 -3.49 -9.16
C VAL A 78 0.80 -4.88 -9.65
N ALA A 79 -0.16 -5.73 -10.00
CA ALA A 79 0.09 -7.09 -10.47
C ALA A 79 0.98 -7.13 -11.71
N ALA A 80 0.69 -6.28 -12.70
CA ALA A 80 1.49 -6.17 -13.91
C ALA A 80 2.94 -5.73 -13.62
N GLU A 81 3.14 -4.74 -12.75
CA GLU A 81 4.51 -4.31 -12.39
C GLU A 81 5.24 -5.38 -11.57
N LEU A 82 4.55 -6.13 -10.69
CA LEU A 82 5.13 -7.26 -9.97
C LEU A 82 5.63 -8.36 -10.92
N GLY A 83 4.85 -8.70 -11.95
CA GLY A 83 5.29 -9.68 -12.95
C GLY A 83 6.55 -9.22 -13.70
N LEU A 84 6.63 -7.93 -14.05
CA LEU A 84 7.81 -7.35 -14.70
C LEU A 84 9.05 -7.37 -13.81
N VAL A 85 8.93 -6.94 -12.53
CA VAL A 85 10.11 -6.84 -11.64
C VAL A 85 10.59 -8.21 -11.14
N THR A 86 9.71 -9.19 -11.04
CA THR A 86 10.07 -10.55 -10.61
C THR A 86 10.46 -11.47 -11.78
N GLY A 87 10.08 -11.12 -13.01
CA GLY A 87 10.24 -11.99 -14.18
C GLY A 87 9.36 -13.24 -14.12
N ARG A 88 8.30 -13.24 -13.29
CA ARG A 88 7.40 -14.38 -13.08
C ARG A 88 5.95 -13.99 -13.39
N PRO A 89 5.10 -14.94 -13.84
CA PRO A 89 3.66 -14.70 -13.91
C PRO A 89 3.11 -14.32 -12.53
N VAL A 90 2.22 -13.33 -12.47
CA VAL A 90 1.70 -12.83 -11.19
C VAL A 90 0.80 -13.85 -10.49
N GLU A 91 0.22 -14.77 -11.24
CA GLU A 91 -0.59 -15.89 -10.77
C GLU A 91 0.22 -16.87 -9.91
N GLU A 92 1.54 -16.90 -10.07
CA GLU A 92 2.45 -17.70 -9.25
C GLU A 92 2.98 -16.96 -8.01
N LEU A 93 2.60 -15.69 -7.84
CA LEU A 93 3.04 -14.87 -6.73
C LEU A 93 1.92 -14.80 -5.68
N ASP A 94 2.22 -15.22 -4.45
CA ASP A 94 1.39 -14.88 -3.31
C ASP A 94 1.87 -13.54 -2.75
N TRP A 95 1.10 -12.48 -2.95
CA TRP A 95 1.51 -11.12 -2.64
C TRP A 95 0.45 -10.29 -1.93
N MET A 96 0.89 -9.37 -1.09
CA MET A 96 0.03 -8.49 -0.31
C MET A 96 0.64 -7.10 -0.13
N VAL A 97 -0.18 -6.06 -0.30
CA VAL A 97 0.23 -4.69 0.05
C VAL A 97 0.03 -4.47 1.55
N LEU A 98 1.13 -4.30 2.29
CA LEU A 98 1.11 -4.16 3.75
C LEU A 98 1.01 -2.71 4.22
N GLY A 99 1.44 -1.77 3.37
CA GLY A 99 1.47 -0.37 3.75
C GLY A 99 2.18 0.51 2.73
N THR A 100 2.68 1.63 3.22
CA THR A 100 3.50 2.57 2.45
C THR A 100 4.86 2.73 3.10
N VAL A 101 5.82 3.26 2.35
CA VAL A 101 7.12 3.72 2.87
C VAL A 101 7.17 5.24 2.86
N ASP A 102 7.87 5.85 3.81
CA ASP A 102 8.12 7.29 3.77
C ASP A 102 8.82 7.69 2.46
N LYS A 103 8.31 8.75 1.83
CA LYS A 103 8.78 9.18 0.50
C LYS A 103 10.22 9.67 0.51
N ARG A 104 10.73 10.23 1.63
CA ARG A 104 12.13 10.68 1.75
C ARG A 104 13.06 9.48 1.80
N TYR A 105 12.69 8.46 2.58
CA TYR A 105 13.43 7.21 2.65
C TYR A 105 13.45 6.51 1.28
N TRP A 106 12.31 6.40 0.61
CA TRP A 106 12.23 5.81 -0.74
C TRP A 106 13.13 6.56 -1.74
N LYS A 107 13.06 7.89 -1.78
CA LYS A 107 13.87 8.70 -2.69
C LYS A 107 15.37 8.56 -2.44
N ALA A 108 15.79 8.48 -1.17
CA ALA A 108 17.20 8.35 -0.80
C ALA A 108 17.83 7.00 -1.23
N ARG A 109 17.00 5.98 -1.50
CA ARG A 109 17.44 4.63 -1.87
C ARG A 109 17.08 4.23 -3.31
N LEU A 110 16.55 5.16 -4.13
CA LEU A 110 16.35 4.92 -5.55
C LEU A 110 17.70 4.57 -6.22
N GLY A 111 17.82 3.38 -6.80
CA GLY A 111 19.05 2.89 -7.44
C GLY A 111 20.00 2.15 -6.50
N GLN A 112 19.68 2.04 -5.20
CA GLN A 112 20.40 1.17 -4.26
C GLN A 112 19.59 -0.12 -4.06
N GLY A 113 20.25 -1.27 -4.11
CA GLY A 113 19.62 -2.60 -4.01
C GLY A 113 18.78 -2.79 -2.73
N PRO A 114 17.99 -3.87 -2.64
CA PRO A 114 17.05 -4.08 -1.55
C PRO A 114 17.76 -4.11 -0.19
N ALA A 115 17.29 -3.28 0.74
CA ALA A 115 17.76 -3.27 2.12
C ALA A 115 17.14 -4.45 2.87
N THR A 116 17.96 -5.44 3.25
CA THR A 116 17.51 -6.71 3.84
C THR A 116 17.21 -6.63 5.35
N ALA A 117 17.45 -5.50 6.05
CA ALA A 117 17.37 -5.44 7.52
C ALA A 117 16.43 -4.37 8.13
N ASP A 118 15.85 -3.45 7.34
CA ASP A 118 15.19 -2.23 7.90
C ASP A 118 13.66 -2.22 7.83
N THR A 119 13.02 -3.35 7.50
CA THR A 119 11.58 -3.40 7.16
C THR A 119 10.63 -2.74 8.18
N PRO A 120 10.74 -3.00 9.50
CA PRO A 120 9.84 -2.37 10.48
C PRO A 120 10.07 -0.87 10.66
N ALA A 121 11.29 -0.40 10.39
CA ALA A 121 11.68 1.00 10.53
C ALA A 121 11.11 1.87 9.40
N ILE A 122 10.80 1.28 8.24
CA ILE A 122 10.46 2.04 7.03
C ILE A 122 8.99 1.88 6.64
N LEU A 123 8.36 0.79 7.11
CA LEU A 123 6.97 0.49 6.87
C LEU A 123 6.06 1.39 7.70
N VAL A 124 5.18 2.10 7.01
CA VAL A 124 3.97 2.71 7.55
C VAL A 124 2.81 1.76 7.25
N PRO A 125 2.43 0.88 8.19
CA PRO A 125 1.42 -0.14 7.94
C PRO A 125 0.04 0.47 7.71
N PHE A 126 -0.79 -0.21 6.92
CA PHE A 126 -2.18 0.18 6.79
C PHE A 126 -2.97 -0.03 8.09
N LYS A 127 -3.94 0.85 8.32
CA LYS A 127 -4.95 0.72 9.38
C LYS A 127 -5.82 -0.51 9.13
N ASP A 128 -6.23 -0.66 7.88
CA ASP A 128 -7.21 -1.62 7.40
C ASP A 128 -7.04 -1.80 5.88
N THR A 129 -7.42 -2.95 5.34
CA THR A 129 -7.40 -3.25 3.91
C THR A 129 -8.78 -3.75 3.49
N ARG A 130 -9.38 -3.04 2.53
CA ARG A 130 -10.72 -3.33 1.99
C ARG A 130 -10.60 -3.64 0.52
N ARG A 131 -11.60 -4.32 -0.04
CA ARG A 131 -11.78 -4.43 -1.50
C ARG A 131 -12.92 -3.54 -1.94
N VAL A 132 -12.83 -2.99 -3.15
CA VAL A 132 -14.00 -2.37 -3.79
C VAL A 132 -15.06 -3.47 -3.96
N ALA A 133 -16.24 -3.26 -3.38
CA ALA A 133 -17.38 -4.15 -3.63
C ALA A 133 -17.94 -3.87 -5.03
N CYS A 134 -18.21 -4.92 -5.81
CA CYS A 134 -19.13 -4.80 -6.94
C CYS A 134 -20.49 -4.37 -6.40
N GLY A 135 -21.04 -3.29 -6.95
CA GLY A 135 -22.46 -2.95 -6.84
C GLY A 135 -23.18 -3.41 -8.10
#